data_AF-A0A7L2I3Q2-F1
#
_entry.id   AF-A0A7L2I3Q2-F1
#
_cell.length_a   1.000
_cell.length_b   1.000
_cell.length_c   1.000
_cell.angle_alpha   90.00
_cell.angle_beta   90.00
_cell.angle_gamma   90.00
#
_symmetry.space_group_name_H-M   'P 1'
#
loop_
_entity.id
_entity.type
_entity.pdbx_description
1 polymer ?
#
loop_
_entity_poly.entity_id
_entity_poly.type
_entity_poly.pdbx_seq_one_letter_code
_entity_poly.pdbx_strand_id
1 'polypeptide(L)'
;FARRMDNSSGPLVLPTLSLLLQNKSYPETAIPPAGFEVTGSPLGPGSGRNHTASRYELRPGEIAAAGMVLGALWLVSLVGNSLVCLVIHRSRRTQSTTNYFVASMACADLLLSIASAPFVLLQFACGRWMLGNVLCKLARYVQYLAPGVQLYVLLSICLDRFYTIVYPLSFKVSREKAKIMILASWLFEAAFASPAFFFYGSSSDGHCNFFPPPSWEAAAYSVIHLLLVFLIPSILIILFYQ
;
A
#
# COMPACT_ATOMS: atom_id res chain seq x y z
N PHE A 1 53.08 -0.03 0.69
CA PHE A 1 52.04 0.68 1.46
C PHE A 1 50.69 0.14 1.03
N ALA A 2 50.12 -0.78 1.82
CA ALA A 2 48.96 -1.59 1.46
C ALA A 2 47.63 -0.95 1.93
N ARG A 3 46.73 -0.73 0.96
CA ARG A 3 45.29 -1.07 0.90
C ARG A 3 44.48 -1.12 2.22
N ARG A 4 43.43 -0.28 2.31
CA ARG A 4 42.05 -0.73 2.65
C ARG A 4 40.99 0.26 2.13
N MET A 5 40.18 -0.22 1.18
CA MET A 5 38.87 0.30 0.81
C MET A 5 37.81 -0.35 1.72
N ASP A 6 36.77 0.40 2.04
CA ASP A 6 35.37 0.00 2.28
C ASP A 6 34.59 1.30 2.03
N ASN A 7 33.73 1.52 1.03
CA ASN A 7 32.70 0.71 0.36
C ASN A 7 31.77 -0.04 1.30
N SER A 8 30.72 0.66 1.76
CA SER A 8 29.45 -0.01 2.05
C SER A 8 28.29 0.92 1.73
N SER A 9 27.73 0.69 0.54
CA SER A 9 26.38 1.06 0.15
C SER A 9 25.38 0.36 1.08
N GLY A 10 24.61 1.12 1.86
CA GLY A 10 23.48 0.64 2.66
C GLY A 10 22.15 1.15 2.08
N PRO A 11 21.05 0.38 2.14
CA PRO A 11 20.04 0.39 1.10
C PRO A 11 19.03 1.53 1.23
N LEU A 12 18.51 1.98 0.07
CA LEU A 12 17.23 2.67 -0.06
C LEU A 12 16.12 1.74 0.46
N VAL A 13 15.83 1.81 1.76
CA VAL A 13 14.71 1.10 2.36
C VAL A 13 13.48 2.01 2.31
N LEU A 14 12.43 1.51 1.65
CA LEU A 14 11.13 2.15 1.54
C LEU A 14 10.61 2.69 2.90
N PRO A 15 9.85 3.81 2.91
CA PRO A 15 9.23 4.38 4.10
C PRO A 15 8.18 3.48 4.78
N THR A 16 7.87 2.31 4.22
CA THR A 16 7.01 1.31 4.86
C THR A 16 7.68 0.59 6.03
N LEU A 17 9.02 0.48 6.05
CA LEU A 17 9.71 -0.25 7.13
C LEU A 17 9.78 0.56 8.44
N SER A 18 9.88 1.88 8.35
CA SER A 18 9.83 2.78 9.51
C SER A 18 8.45 2.83 10.16
N LEU A 19 7.38 2.62 9.41
CA LEU A 19 6.02 2.46 9.97
C LEU A 19 5.82 1.13 10.70
N LEU A 20 6.51 0.05 10.29
CA LEU A 20 6.45 -1.24 10.98
C LEU A 20 7.15 -1.24 12.34
N LEU A 21 8.21 -0.44 12.51
CA LEU A 21 8.90 -0.33 13.80
C LEU A 21 8.14 0.48 14.85
N GLN A 22 7.22 1.37 14.44
CA GLN A 22 6.48 2.21 15.39
C GLN A 22 5.34 1.45 16.11
N ASN A 23 4.92 0.28 15.63
CA ASN A 23 3.76 -0.44 16.16
C ASN A 23 4.09 -1.52 17.21
N LYS A 24 5.35 -1.64 17.66
CA LYS A 24 5.79 -2.78 18.52
C LYS A 24 6.07 -2.42 19.99
N SER A 25 5.55 -1.31 20.52
CA SER A 25 5.80 -0.93 21.92
C SER A 25 4.56 -0.41 22.65
N TYR A 26 3.61 -1.32 22.91
CA TYR A 26 2.71 -1.22 24.07
C TYR A 26 2.52 -2.63 24.64
N PRO A 27 2.97 -2.93 25.88
CA PRO A 27 2.52 -4.11 26.59
C PRO A 27 1.17 -3.82 27.26
N GLU A 28 0.18 -4.63 26.94
CA GLU A 28 -1.13 -4.64 27.59
C GLU A 28 -1.06 -5.58 28.81
N THR A 29 -1.23 -5.05 30.02
CA THR A 29 -1.65 -5.88 31.16
C THR A 29 -2.51 -5.03 32.08
N ALA A 30 -3.80 -5.33 32.13
CA ALA A 30 -4.54 -5.64 33.37
C ALA A 30 -6.05 -5.32 33.26
N ILE A 31 -6.87 -6.31 33.63
CA ILE A 31 -8.12 -6.12 34.37
C ILE A 31 -7.96 -6.99 35.64
N PRO A 32 -8.39 -6.56 36.85
CA PRO A 32 -9.76 -6.81 37.33
C PRO A 32 -10.41 -5.64 38.10
N PRO A 33 -11.73 -5.70 38.42
CA PRO A 33 -12.49 -4.59 39.02
C PRO A 33 -12.79 -4.74 40.54
N ALA A 34 -13.42 -3.69 41.08
CA ALA A 34 -14.22 -3.57 42.31
C ALA A 34 -13.51 -3.21 43.64
N GLY A 35 -14.02 -2.19 44.34
CA GLY A 35 -13.72 -1.90 45.75
C GLY A 35 -13.90 -0.42 46.13
N PHE A 36 -14.66 -0.17 47.20
CA PHE A 36 -15.20 1.10 47.68
C PHE A 36 -14.39 1.58 48.92
N GLU A 37 -14.39 2.91 49.15
CA GLU A 37 -14.29 3.63 50.45
C GLU A 37 -12.97 4.16 51.11
N VAL A 38 -13.11 5.43 51.53
CA VAL A 38 -12.68 6.15 52.77
C VAL A 38 -11.26 6.75 52.92
N THR A 39 -11.25 8.10 52.83
CA THR A 39 -10.67 9.17 53.69
C THR A 39 -9.28 9.04 54.36
N GLY A 40 -8.43 10.05 54.14
CA GLY A 40 -7.39 10.49 55.08
C GLY A 40 -6.20 11.24 54.44
N SER A 41 -6.03 12.54 54.74
CA SER A 41 -4.77 13.31 54.56
C SER A 41 -3.96 13.30 55.89
N PRO A 42 -2.70 13.80 56.05
CA PRO A 42 -1.88 14.63 55.15
C PRO A 42 -0.32 14.37 55.12
N LEU A 43 0.37 15.11 54.23
CA LEU A 43 1.81 15.53 54.17
C LEU A 43 2.96 14.51 53.87
N GLY A 44 3.71 14.81 52.80
CA GLY A 44 5.10 14.33 52.54
C GLY A 44 5.55 14.48 51.07
N PRO A 45 6.75 15.01 50.73
CA PRO A 45 7.00 15.70 49.45
C PRO A 45 7.74 14.87 48.38
N GLY A 46 7.54 15.25 47.12
CA GLY A 46 8.56 15.17 46.07
C GLY A 46 8.70 13.84 45.34
N SER A 47 8.01 13.71 44.20
CA SER A 47 8.50 12.84 43.12
C SER A 47 8.14 13.47 41.77
N GLY A 48 9.06 14.30 41.27
CA GLY A 48 9.04 14.74 39.88
C GLY A 48 9.17 13.51 38.98
N ARG A 49 8.03 13.03 38.47
CA ARG A 49 7.99 12.00 37.43
C ARG A 49 8.63 12.59 36.17
N ASN A 50 9.89 12.26 35.93
CA ASN A 50 10.54 12.34 34.63
C ASN A 50 9.81 11.41 33.65
N HIS A 51 8.71 11.88 33.07
CA HIS A 51 8.23 11.34 31.81
C HIS A 51 9.14 11.91 30.72
N THR A 52 10.29 11.27 30.51
CA THR A 52 10.96 11.30 29.22
C THR A 52 10.10 10.50 28.23
N ALA A 53 8.97 11.09 27.83
CA ALA A 53 8.32 10.71 26.59
C ALA A 53 9.32 11.08 25.50
N SER A 54 10.05 10.07 25.00
CA SER A 54 10.93 10.24 23.85
C SER A 54 10.04 10.57 22.65
N ARG A 55 9.70 11.85 22.50
CA ARG A 55 9.25 12.36 21.21
C ARG A 55 10.40 12.10 20.27
N TYR A 56 10.23 11.14 19.37
CA TYR A 56 10.95 11.18 18.12
C TYR A 56 10.49 12.45 17.40
N GLU A 57 11.12 13.58 17.74
CA GLU A 57 11.03 14.83 17.01
C GLU A 57 11.68 14.56 15.65
N LEU A 58 10.90 13.99 14.72
CA LEU A 58 11.29 13.94 13.31
C LEU A 58 11.70 15.36 12.93
N ARG A 59 12.93 15.53 12.46
CA ARG A 59 13.45 16.87 12.21
C ARG A 59 12.55 17.50 11.14
N PRO A 60 12.15 18.77 11.24
CA PRO A 60 11.28 19.38 10.22
C PRO A 60 11.83 19.23 8.79
N GLY A 61 13.15 19.15 8.64
CA GLY A 61 13.82 18.85 7.38
C GLY A 61 13.59 17.44 6.83
N GLU A 62 13.43 16.42 7.67
CA GLU A 62 13.14 15.04 7.25
C GLU A 62 11.71 14.91 6.73
N ILE A 63 10.75 15.55 7.39
CA ILE A 63 9.36 15.60 6.95
C ILE A 63 9.26 16.35 5.61
N ALA A 64 9.95 17.49 5.51
CA ALA A 64 9.99 18.27 4.27
C ALA A 64 10.64 17.48 3.13
N ALA A 65 11.76 16.79 3.38
CA ALA A 65 12.42 15.94 2.40
C ALA A 65 11.53 14.78 1.95
N ALA A 66 10.88 14.08 2.88
CA ALA A 66 9.94 13.00 2.57
C ALA A 66 8.75 13.50 1.74
N GLY A 67 8.17 14.64 2.12
CA GLY A 67 7.08 15.28 1.37
C GLY A 67 7.49 15.66 -0.05
N MET A 68 8.67 16.26 -0.23
CA MET A 68 9.18 16.60 -1.56
C MET A 68 9.40 15.36 -2.43
N VAL A 69 10.01 14.31 -1.88
CA VAL A 69 10.27 13.06 -2.61
C VAL A 69 8.96 12.36 -3.00
N LEU A 70 8.04 12.21 -2.05
CA LEU A 70 6.73 11.58 -2.31
C LEU A 70 5.90 12.40 -3.31
N GLY A 71 5.93 13.73 -3.21
CA GLY A 71 5.28 14.63 -4.17
C GLY A 71 5.87 14.51 -5.57
N ALA A 72 7.20 14.43 -5.70
CA ALA A 72 7.87 14.23 -6.99
C ALA A 72 7.51 12.87 -7.62
N LEU A 73 7.56 11.79 -6.83
CA LEU A 73 7.17 10.44 -7.28
C LEU A 73 5.71 10.40 -7.74
N TRP A 74 4.82 11.07 -7.01
CA TRP A 74 3.42 11.18 -7.36
C TRP A 74 3.21 11.91 -8.70
N LEU A 75 3.88 13.05 -8.91
CA LEU A 75 3.81 13.79 -10.18
C LEU A 75 4.34 12.96 -11.34
N VAL A 76 5.48 12.30 -11.15
CA VAL A 76 6.07 11.41 -12.18
C VAL A 76 5.12 10.26 -12.49
N SER A 77 4.52 9.64 -11.48
CA SER A 77 3.52 8.57 -11.66
C SER A 77 2.31 9.06 -12.46
N LEU A 78 1.75 10.22 -12.11
CA LEU A 78 0.60 10.79 -12.82
C LEU A 78 0.92 11.11 -14.27
N VAL A 79 1.99 11.86 -14.52
CA VAL A 79 2.37 12.29 -15.87
C VAL A 79 2.78 11.10 -16.72
N GLY A 80 3.60 10.20 -16.18
CA GLY A 80 4.09 9.01 -16.86
C GLY A 80 2.95 8.07 -17.27
N ASN A 81 2.09 7.68 -16.34
CA ASN A 81 0.98 6.77 -16.65
C ASN A 81 -0.08 7.41 -17.55
N SER A 82 -0.30 8.73 -17.43
CA SER A 82 -1.16 9.47 -18.37
C SER A 82 -0.61 9.44 -19.79
N LEU A 83 0.70 9.66 -19.95
CA LEU A 83 1.38 9.61 -21.24
C LEU A 83 1.29 8.21 -21.86
N VAL A 84 1.48 7.15 -21.07
CA VAL A 84 1.32 5.76 -21.53
C VAL A 84 -0.10 5.54 -22.09
N CYS A 85 -1.13 5.94 -21.36
CA CYS A 85 -2.52 5.87 -21.82
C CYS A 85 -2.75 6.66 -23.12
N LEU A 86 -2.23 7.89 -23.21
CA LEU A 86 -2.36 8.75 -24.39
C LEU A 86 -1.67 8.14 -25.63
N VAL A 87 -0.45 7.63 -25.48
CA VAL A 87 0.32 7.02 -26.58
C VAL A 87 -0.40 5.77 -27.12
N ILE A 88 -0.90 4.92 -26.23
CA ILE A 88 -1.65 3.71 -26.61
C ILE A 88 -2.97 4.09 -27.30
N HIS A 89 -3.67 5.11 -26.81
CA HIS A 89 -4.93 5.54 -27.42
C HIS A 89 -4.73 6.17 -28.81
N ARG A 90 -3.69 7.00 -28.97
CA ARG A 90 -3.43 7.74 -30.22
C ARG A 90 -2.85 6.87 -31.32
N SER A 91 -2.09 5.84 -30.99
CA SER A 91 -1.44 4.98 -31.99
C SER A 91 -2.30 3.76 -32.35
N ARG A 92 -3.03 3.84 -33.46
CA ARG A 92 -3.82 2.73 -34.02
C ARG A 92 -2.94 1.55 -34.49
N ARG A 93 -1.68 1.82 -34.86
CA ARG A 93 -0.72 0.85 -35.39
C ARG A 93 -0.05 0.01 -34.29
N THR A 94 -0.08 0.44 -33.03
CA THR A 94 0.51 -0.27 -31.89
C THR A 94 -0.49 -1.09 -31.08
N GLN A 95 -1.76 -1.22 -31.47
CA GLN A 95 -2.78 -1.96 -30.72
C GLN A 95 -2.59 -3.49 -30.76
N SER A 96 -1.51 -3.95 -30.12
CA SER A 96 -1.25 -5.34 -29.77
C SER A 96 -2.06 -5.74 -28.54
N THR A 97 -2.26 -7.05 -28.35
CA THR A 97 -2.88 -7.62 -27.14
C THR A 97 -2.16 -7.15 -25.87
N THR A 98 -0.82 -7.06 -25.90
CA THR A 98 0.01 -6.58 -24.78
C THR A 98 -0.29 -5.13 -24.39
N ASN A 99 -0.64 -4.27 -25.34
CA ASN A 99 -0.91 -2.86 -25.06
C ASN A 99 -2.17 -2.68 -24.21
N TYR A 100 -3.14 -3.59 -24.28
CA TYR A 100 -4.31 -3.54 -23.39
C TYR A 100 -3.92 -3.82 -21.94
N PHE A 101 -3.02 -4.77 -21.70
CA PHE A 101 -2.52 -5.04 -20.35
C PHE A 101 -1.71 -3.86 -19.80
N VAL A 102 -0.83 -3.27 -20.62
CA VAL A 102 -0.06 -2.07 -20.25
C VAL A 102 -0.99 -0.89 -19.93
N ALA A 103 -2.02 -0.67 -20.75
CA ALA A 103 -3.02 0.36 -20.47
C ALA A 103 -3.78 0.09 -19.16
N SER A 104 -4.11 -1.17 -18.87
CA SER A 104 -4.76 -1.53 -17.60
C SER A 104 -3.86 -1.26 -16.38
N MET A 105 -2.57 -1.59 -16.47
CA MET A 105 -1.61 -1.27 -15.40
C MET A 105 -1.53 0.25 -15.17
N ALA A 106 -1.39 1.03 -16.25
CA ALA A 106 -1.37 2.48 -16.17
C ALA A 106 -2.66 3.06 -15.57
N CYS A 107 -3.83 2.51 -15.90
CA CYS A 107 -5.10 2.89 -15.28
C CYS A 107 -5.13 2.60 -13.77
N ALA A 108 -4.60 1.46 -13.32
CA ALA A 108 -4.51 1.13 -11.90
C ALA A 108 -3.57 2.10 -11.15
N ASP A 109 -2.43 2.45 -11.75
CA ASP A 109 -1.50 3.43 -11.18
C ASP A 109 -2.09 4.84 -11.11
N LEU A 110 -2.83 5.26 -12.14
CA LEU A 110 -3.56 6.53 -12.13
C LEU A 110 -4.65 6.52 -11.05
N LEU A 111 -5.39 5.43 -10.90
CA LEU A 111 -6.38 5.28 -9.83
C LEU A 111 -5.74 5.43 -8.46
N LEU A 112 -4.61 4.76 -8.20
CA LEU A 112 -3.87 4.89 -6.95
C LEU A 112 -3.34 6.31 -6.74
N SER A 113 -2.79 6.92 -7.79
CA SER A 113 -2.22 8.26 -7.73
C SER A 113 -3.28 9.32 -7.48
N ILE A 114 -4.48 9.20 -8.06
CA ILE A 114 -5.55 10.20 -7.88
C ILE A 114 -6.29 9.98 -6.56
N ALA A 115 -6.60 8.73 -6.21
CA ALA A 115 -7.51 8.44 -5.10
C ALA A 115 -6.82 8.16 -3.75
N SER A 116 -5.50 7.99 -3.71
CA SER A 116 -4.76 7.71 -2.46
C SER A 116 -3.67 8.73 -2.19
N ALA A 117 -2.79 8.99 -3.17
CA ALA A 117 -1.62 9.84 -2.94
C ALA A 117 -1.93 11.28 -2.45
N PRO A 118 -2.91 12.04 -2.97
CA PRO A 118 -3.20 13.38 -2.44
C PRO A 118 -3.71 13.33 -1.00
N PHE A 119 -4.42 12.26 -0.62
CA PHE A 119 -4.93 12.06 0.73
C PHE A 119 -3.80 11.75 1.72
N VAL A 120 -2.86 10.92 1.30
CA VAL A 120 -1.65 10.60 2.06
C VAL A 120 -0.80 11.86 2.24
N LEU A 121 -0.55 12.61 1.17
CA LEU A 121 0.20 13.87 1.22
C LEU A 121 -0.48 14.92 2.09
N LEU A 122 -1.81 15.04 2.02
CA LEU A 122 -2.58 15.96 2.87
C LEU A 122 -2.47 15.57 4.35
N GLN A 123 -2.56 14.27 4.67
CA GLN A 123 -2.40 13.80 6.04
C GLN A 123 -0.97 14.05 6.56
N PHE A 124 0.05 13.89 5.71
CA PHE A 124 1.43 14.24 6.05
C PHE A 124 1.62 15.75 6.28
N ALA A 125 0.98 16.60 5.47
CA ALA A 125 1.12 18.05 5.56
C ALA A 125 0.30 18.67 6.71
N CYS A 126 -0.94 18.24 6.91
CA CYS A 126 -1.84 18.80 7.92
C CYS A 126 -1.74 18.09 9.28
N GLY A 127 -1.16 16.89 9.34
CA GLY A 127 -1.11 16.07 10.54
C GLY A 127 -2.46 15.50 10.98
N ARG A 128 -3.55 15.75 10.25
CA ARG A 128 -4.91 15.29 10.55
C ARG A 128 -5.72 15.03 9.27
N TRP A 129 -6.72 14.16 9.38
CA TRP A 129 -7.66 13.76 8.33
C TRP A 129 -8.96 14.56 8.42
N MET A 130 -9.22 15.43 7.43
CA MET A 130 -10.41 16.29 7.40
C MET A 130 -11.49 15.84 6.40
N LEU A 131 -11.21 14.81 5.60
CA LEU A 131 -12.03 14.43 4.45
C LEU A 131 -13.14 13.42 4.80
N GLY A 132 -13.36 13.17 6.09
CA GLY A 132 -14.42 12.30 6.60
C GLY A 132 -14.16 10.79 6.42
N ASN A 133 -15.01 9.98 7.03
CA ASN A 133 -14.80 8.52 7.11
C ASN A 133 -14.90 7.81 5.74
N VAL A 134 -15.79 8.26 4.87
CA VAL A 134 -16.03 7.64 3.55
C VAL A 134 -14.78 7.74 2.67
N LEU A 135 -14.15 8.91 2.59
CA LEU A 135 -12.94 9.09 1.80
C LEU A 135 -11.74 8.33 2.40
N CYS A 136 -11.68 8.17 3.73
CA CYS A 136 -10.66 7.34 4.37
C CYS A 136 -10.80 5.87 3.95
N LYS A 137 -12.02 5.32 4.06
CA LYS A 137 -12.34 3.95 3.61
C LYS A 137 -12.05 3.77 2.12
N LEU A 138 -12.42 4.73 1.28
CA LEU A 138 -12.18 4.68 -0.17
C LEU A 138 -10.68 4.71 -0.50
N ALA A 139 -9.92 5.61 0.12
CA ALA A 139 -8.48 5.69 -0.09
C ALA A 139 -7.80 4.38 0.33
N ARG A 140 -8.22 3.78 1.45
CA ARG A 140 -7.73 2.46 1.90
C ARG A 140 -8.12 1.36 0.92
N TYR A 141 -9.37 1.31 0.48
CA TYR A 141 -9.82 0.34 -0.52
C TYR A 141 -8.96 0.39 -1.79
N VAL A 142 -8.69 1.59 -2.31
CA VAL A 142 -7.86 1.75 -3.52
C VAL A 142 -6.40 1.33 -3.28
N GLN A 143 -5.86 1.51 -2.06
CA GLN A 143 -4.51 1.05 -1.72
C GLN A 143 -4.33 -0.47 -1.74
N TYR A 144 -5.42 -1.23 -1.56
CA TYR A 144 -5.42 -2.68 -1.75
C TYR A 144 -5.70 -3.03 -3.21
N LEU A 145 -6.75 -2.45 -3.78
CA LEU A 145 -7.22 -2.75 -5.13
C LEU A 145 -6.16 -2.51 -6.21
N ALA A 146 -5.55 -1.32 -6.25
CA ALA A 146 -4.71 -0.95 -7.38
C ALA A 146 -3.42 -1.80 -7.50
N PRO A 147 -2.64 -2.02 -6.42
CA PRO A 147 -1.48 -2.92 -6.49
C PRO A 147 -1.86 -4.37 -6.78
N GLY A 148 -2.97 -4.88 -6.23
CA GLY A 148 -3.42 -6.25 -6.51
C GLY A 148 -3.80 -6.45 -7.98
N VAL A 149 -4.51 -5.48 -8.57
CA VAL A 149 -4.83 -5.49 -10.01
C VAL A 149 -3.56 -5.52 -10.85
N GLN A 150 -2.54 -4.72 -10.50
CA GLN A 150 -1.27 -4.74 -11.22
C GLN A 150 -0.61 -6.12 -11.19
N LEU A 151 -0.57 -6.79 -10.04
CA LEU A 151 0.01 -8.13 -9.91
C LEU A 151 -0.77 -9.17 -10.72
N TYR A 152 -2.09 -9.15 -10.68
CA TYR A 152 -2.90 -10.08 -11.47
C TYR A 152 -2.83 -9.81 -12.99
N VAL A 153 -2.69 -8.55 -13.39
CA VAL A 153 -2.43 -8.19 -14.79
C VAL A 153 -1.04 -8.64 -15.23
N LEU A 154 -0.01 -8.48 -14.38
CA LEU A 154 1.34 -8.99 -14.64
C LEU A 154 1.34 -10.53 -14.76
N LEU A 155 0.66 -11.22 -13.85
CA LEU A 155 0.47 -12.67 -13.93
C LEU A 155 -0.22 -13.08 -15.24
N SER A 156 -1.24 -12.33 -15.66
CA SER A 156 -1.95 -12.55 -16.93
C SER A 156 -1.02 -12.40 -18.13
N ILE A 157 -0.12 -11.40 -18.12
CA ILE A 157 0.91 -11.22 -19.16
C ILE A 157 1.87 -12.42 -19.15
N CYS A 158 2.34 -12.85 -17.99
CA CYS A 158 3.26 -14.00 -17.87
C CYS A 158 2.62 -15.29 -18.40
N LEU A 159 1.36 -15.55 -18.04
CA LEU A 159 0.60 -16.69 -18.54
C LEU A 159 0.42 -16.64 -20.06
N ASP A 160 0.02 -15.49 -20.61
CA ASP A 160 -0.11 -15.27 -22.06
C ASP A 160 1.20 -15.62 -22.80
N ARG A 161 2.32 -15.13 -22.29
CA ARG A 161 3.65 -15.39 -22.85
C ARG A 161 4.03 -16.86 -22.76
N PHE A 162 3.83 -17.48 -21.60
CA PHE A 162 4.13 -18.89 -21.39
C PHE A 162 3.35 -19.78 -22.38
N TYR A 163 2.04 -19.59 -22.49
CA TYR A 163 1.21 -20.37 -23.42
C TYR A 163 1.59 -20.13 -24.89
N THR A 164 1.91 -18.88 -25.26
CA THR A 164 2.35 -18.56 -26.63
C THR A 164 3.67 -19.25 -26.99
N ILE A 165 4.60 -19.37 -26.04
CA ILE A 165 5.91 -20.00 -26.23
C ILE A 165 5.79 -21.52 -26.29
N VAL A 166 5.03 -22.13 -25.38
CA VAL A 166 4.90 -23.59 -25.26
C VAL A 166 3.98 -24.16 -26.36
N TYR A 167 2.95 -23.42 -26.77
CA TYR A 167 1.96 -23.86 -27.76
C TYR A 167 1.88 -22.92 -28.98
N PRO A 168 2.97 -22.79 -29.76
CA PRO A 168 3.12 -21.78 -30.82
C PRO A 168 2.11 -21.89 -31.97
N LEU A 169 1.44 -23.05 -32.13
CA LEU A 169 0.50 -23.33 -33.22
C LEU A 169 -0.99 -23.28 -32.84
N SER A 170 -1.33 -23.09 -31.55
CA SER A 170 -2.72 -23.21 -31.06
C SER A 170 -3.23 -22.01 -30.26
N PHE A 171 -2.35 -21.27 -29.57
CA PHE A 171 -2.77 -20.21 -28.65
C PHE A 171 -2.16 -18.86 -28.99
N LYS A 172 -2.92 -18.04 -29.74
CA LYS A 172 -2.68 -16.59 -29.82
C LYS A 172 -3.83 -15.89 -29.12
N VAL A 173 -3.55 -15.22 -28.00
CA VAL A 173 -4.58 -14.52 -27.23
C VAL A 173 -5.18 -13.41 -28.08
N SER A 174 -6.47 -13.57 -28.38
CA SER A 174 -7.24 -12.57 -29.12
C SER A 174 -7.42 -11.30 -28.28
N ARG A 175 -7.78 -10.20 -28.93
CA ARG A 175 -8.09 -8.94 -28.25
C ARG A 175 -9.26 -9.09 -27.29
N GLU A 176 -10.26 -9.93 -27.59
CA GLU A 176 -11.35 -10.19 -26.64
C GLU A 176 -10.84 -10.94 -25.41
N LYS A 177 -9.99 -11.96 -25.60
CA LYS A 177 -9.45 -12.75 -24.50
C LYS A 177 -8.63 -11.90 -23.54
N ALA A 178 -7.78 -10.99 -24.02
CA ALA A 178 -7.05 -10.08 -23.13
C ALA A 178 -7.97 -9.11 -22.37
N LYS A 179 -9.02 -8.59 -23.01
CA LYS A 179 -10.02 -7.76 -22.30
C LYS A 179 -10.74 -8.54 -21.20
N ILE A 180 -11.09 -9.80 -21.47
CA ILE A 180 -11.70 -10.70 -20.48
C ILE A 180 -10.73 -10.97 -19.33
N MET A 181 -9.45 -11.25 -19.60
CA MET A 181 -8.43 -11.45 -18.56
C MET A 181 -8.27 -10.21 -17.69
N ILE A 182 -8.18 -9.02 -18.30
CA ILE A 182 -8.12 -7.75 -17.56
C ILE A 182 -9.36 -7.59 -16.68
N LEU A 183 -10.55 -7.73 -17.25
CA LEU A 183 -11.79 -7.61 -16.49
C LEU A 183 -11.84 -8.61 -15.32
N ALA A 184 -11.40 -9.85 -15.55
CA ALA A 184 -11.32 -10.85 -14.50
C ALA A 184 -10.35 -10.45 -13.38
N SER A 185 -9.16 -9.92 -13.71
CA SER A 185 -8.21 -9.40 -12.72
C SER A 185 -8.81 -8.28 -11.89
N TRP A 186 -9.50 -7.33 -12.52
CA TRP A 186 -10.18 -6.23 -11.83
C TRP A 186 -11.29 -6.70 -10.90
N LEU A 187 -12.17 -7.59 -11.37
CA LEU A 187 -13.28 -8.10 -10.57
C LEU A 187 -12.81 -8.98 -9.42
N PHE A 188 -11.82 -9.83 -9.67
CA PHE A 188 -11.22 -10.69 -8.67
C PHE A 188 -10.62 -9.82 -7.55
N GLU A 189 -9.77 -8.86 -7.91
CA GLU A 189 -9.16 -8.00 -6.91
C GLU A 189 -10.17 -7.08 -6.21
N ALA A 190 -11.18 -6.56 -6.92
CA ALA A 190 -12.24 -5.78 -6.31
C ALA A 190 -13.00 -6.56 -5.24
N ALA A 191 -13.23 -7.85 -5.46
CA ALA A 191 -13.86 -8.74 -4.49
C ALA A 191 -12.93 -8.98 -3.28
N PHE A 192 -11.65 -9.26 -3.51
CA PHE A 192 -10.68 -9.49 -2.43
C PHE A 192 -10.34 -8.23 -1.64
N ALA A 193 -10.37 -7.05 -2.24
CA ALA A 193 -10.18 -5.78 -1.57
C ALA A 193 -11.43 -5.31 -0.80
N SER A 194 -12.62 -5.86 -1.09
CA SER A 194 -13.88 -5.41 -0.49
C SER A 194 -13.92 -5.43 1.05
N PRO A 195 -13.32 -6.42 1.76
CA PRO A 195 -13.32 -6.42 3.22
C PRO A 195 -12.53 -5.24 3.80
N ALA A 196 -11.55 -4.68 3.07
CA ALA A 196 -10.83 -3.49 3.51
C ALA A 196 -11.77 -2.29 3.73
N PHE A 197 -12.86 -2.17 2.95
CA PHE A 197 -13.82 -1.09 3.13
C PHE A 197 -14.52 -1.15 4.51
N PHE A 198 -14.70 -2.36 5.05
CA PHE A 198 -15.34 -2.61 6.33
C PHE A 198 -14.36 -2.49 7.51
N PHE A 199 -13.16 -3.06 7.39
CA PHE A 199 -12.16 -3.06 8.47
C PHE A 199 -11.53 -1.68 8.71
N TYR A 200 -11.37 -0.86 7.66
CA TYR A 200 -10.79 0.47 7.79
C TYR A 200 -11.85 1.53 8.14
N GLY A 201 -11.42 2.56 8.87
CA GLY A 201 -12.26 3.69 9.24
C GLY A 201 -11.43 4.83 9.83
N SER A 202 -12.02 6.03 9.85
CA SER A 202 -11.49 7.20 10.54
C SER A 202 -11.72 7.05 12.05
N SER A 203 -10.66 7.27 12.85
CA SER A 203 -10.78 7.43 14.29
C SER A 203 -11.45 8.77 14.62
N SER A 204 -12.07 8.85 15.79
CA SER A 204 -12.67 10.06 16.36
C SER A 204 -11.66 11.21 16.54
N ASP A 205 -10.37 10.88 16.64
CA ASP A 205 -9.27 11.85 16.77
C ASP A 205 -8.93 12.56 15.44
N GLY A 206 -9.73 12.35 14.39
CA GLY A 206 -9.49 12.94 13.08
C GLY A 206 -8.28 12.33 12.38
N HIS A 207 -8.01 11.03 12.57
CA HIS A 207 -6.95 10.30 11.89
C HIS A 207 -7.52 9.13 11.06
N CYS A 208 -7.01 8.95 9.84
CA CYS A 208 -7.32 7.78 9.01
C CYS A 208 -6.32 6.66 9.30
N ASN A 209 -6.76 5.59 9.96
CA ASN A 209 -5.90 4.50 10.38
C ASN A 209 -5.26 3.80 9.17
N PHE A 210 -3.93 3.65 9.20
CA PHE A 210 -3.16 2.92 8.19
C PHE A 210 -3.17 1.42 8.41
N PHE A 211 -3.18 1.02 9.68
CA PHE A 211 -3.22 -0.37 10.07
C PHE A 211 -4.65 -0.81 10.33
N PRO A 212 -4.99 -2.08 9.98
CA PRO A 212 -6.25 -2.65 10.38
C PRO A 212 -6.34 -2.71 11.91
N PRO A 213 -7.56 -2.69 12.47
CA PRO A 213 -7.73 -2.84 13.91
C PRO A 213 -7.11 -4.17 14.40
N PRO A 214 -6.60 -4.24 15.64
CA PRO A 214 -6.04 -5.46 16.21
C PRO A 214 -7.18 -6.46 16.48
N SER A 215 -7.62 -7.15 15.45
CA SER A 215 -8.62 -8.22 15.52
C SER A 215 -8.12 -9.42 14.72
N TRP A 216 -8.50 -10.62 15.18
CA TRP A 216 -8.17 -11.87 14.50
C TRP A 216 -8.69 -11.88 13.06
N GLU A 217 -9.88 -11.34 12.82
CA GLU A 217 -10.48 -11.24 11.48
C GLU A 217 -9.66 -10.35 10.54
N ALA A 218 -9.21 -9.19 11.02
CA ALA A 218 -8.46 -8.27 10.17
C ALA A 218 -7.02 -8.75 9.94
N ALA A 219 -6.43 -9.44 10.93
CA ALA A 219 -5.14 -10.12 10.76
C ALA A 219 -5.25 -11.28 9.76
N ALA A 220 -6.26 -12.14 9.90
CA ALA A 220 -6.51 -13.24 8.97
C ALA A 220 -6.75 -12.71 7.54
N TYR A 221 -7.58 -11.69 7.37
CA TYR A 221 -7.78 -11.02 6.08
C TYR A 221 -6.46 -10.51 5.49
N SER A 222 -5.65 -9.80 6.28
CA SER A 222 -4.38 -9.25 5.83
C SER A 222 -3.39 -10.34 5.40
N VAL A 223 -3.32 -11.45 6.16
CA VAL A 223 -2.48 -12.61 5.81
C VAL A 223 -3.01 -13.29 4.54
N ILE A 224 -4.31 -13.57 4.46
CA ILE A 224 -4.92 -14.20 3.28
C ILE A 224 -4.69 -13.35 2.04
N HIS A 225 -4.89 -12.04 2.14
CA HIS A 225 -4.65 -11.11 1.05
C HIS A 225 -3.18 -11.11 0.64
N LEU A 226 -2.24 -11.05 1.60
CA LEU A 226 -0.80 -11.14 1.31
C LEU A 226 -0.44 -12.46 0.60
N LEU A 227 -1.00 -13.59 1.04
CA LEU A 227 -0.72 -14.88 0.42
C LEU A 227 -1.29 -14.97 -1.00
N LEU A 228 -2.58 -14.67 -1.16
CA LEU A 228 -3.31 -14.91 -2.41
C LEU A 228 -3.05 -13.84 -3.48
N VAL A 229 -2.90 -12.58 -3.09
CA VAL A 229 -2.77 -11.44 -4.00
C VAL A 229 -1.31 -11.09 -4.26
N PHE A 230 -0.41 -11.32 -3.28
CA PHE A 230 1.01 -10.99 -3.44
C PHE A 230 1.89 -12.22 -3.64
N LEU A 231 1.96 -13.15 -2.69
CA LEU A 231 2.95 -14.24 -2.74
C LEU A 231 2.67 -15.26 -3.85
N ILE A 232 1.44 -15.77 -3.96
CA ILE A 232 1.10 -16.77 -4.97
C ILE A 232 1.32 -16.20 -6.40
N PRO A 233 0.80 -15.02 -6.76
CA PRO A 233 1.02 -14.44 -8.09
C PRO A 233 2.51 -14.18 -8.35
N SER A 234 3.26 -13.70 -7.36
CA SER A 234 4.70 -13.46 -7.51
C SER A 234 5.48 -14.76 -7.75
N ILE A 235 5.16 -15.84 -7.01
CA ILE A 235 5.78 -17.15 -7.22
C ILE A 235 5.45 -17.67 -8.62
N LEU A 236 4.19 -17.59 -9.04
CA LEU A 236 3.77 -18.02 -10.38
C LEU A 236 4.48 -17.21 -11.48
N ILE A 237 4.60 -15.88 -11.31
CA ILE A 237 5.34 -15.02 -12.24
C ILE A 237 6.80 -15.48 -12.35
N ILE A 238 7.47 -15.75 -11.21
CA ILE A 238 8.86 -16.21 -11.19
C ILE A 238 8.98 -17.58 -11.89
N LEU A 239 8.10 -18.52 -11.59
CA LEU A 239 8.12 -19.87 -12.16
C LEU A 239 7.85 -19.87 -13.67
N PHE A 240 6.96 -19.02 -14.17
CA PHE A 240 6.67 -18.93 -15.61
C PHE A 240 7.70 -18.09 -16.39
N TYR A 241 8.52 -17.30 -15.69
CA TYR A 241 9.58 -16.52 -16.32
C TYR A 241 10.89 -17.29 -16.49
N GLN A 242 11.11 -18.34 -15.68
CA GLN A 242 12.25 -19.26 -15.79
C GLN A 242 12.06 -20.28 -16.91
#